data_AF-A0A8D5FZ91-F1
#
_entry.id   AF-A0A8D5FZ91-F1
#
_cell.length_a   1.000
_cell.length_b   1.000
_cell.length_c   1.000
_cell.angle_alpha   90.00
_cell.angle_beta   90.00
_cell.angle_gamma   90.00
#
_symmetry.space_group_name_H-M   'P 1'
#
loop_
_entity.id
_entity.type
_entity.pdbx_description
1 polymer ?
#
loop_
_entity_poly.entity_id
_entity_poly.type
_entity_poly.pdbx_seq_one_letter_code
_entity_poly.pdbx_strand_id
1 'polypeptide(L)'
;MKKVIKNRDKTASLLVLALDKRVGTRCPSAEELASFLDGKSSAAEKKRVLSHLADCDQCYTLWYCLKTASRKKRAGGKIYYLTRPKNLAFAGSALAIAASVVIFMNIAREPLVGRMKEKTAVTVEAVDESKRISPIPPQTEQVEKVYEDEERKMLSAPAPAFLKMGNISVSPVQDWLKSVETGCREGRQEENFWKEQFFQGEQLVGEAGAEDELFRAVLMLLPGKFDQITVKKRCEKILERLAQERERR
;
A
#
# COMPACT_ATOMS: atom_id res chain seq x y z
N MET A 1 -9.90 26.39 4.83
CA MET A 1 -9.16 25.15 4.52
C MET A 1 -8.03 24.96 5.54
N LYS A 2 -8.21 24.09 6.55
CA LYS A 2 -7.17 23.79 7.56
C LYS A 2 -6.36 22.58 7.06
N LYS A 3 -5.05 22.76 6.82
CA LYS A 3 -4.14 21.66 6.43
C LYS A 3 -3.91 20.76 7.65
N VAL A 4 -4.31 19.48 7.54
CA VAL A 4 -3.98 18.43 8.49
C VAL A 4 -2.49 18.10 8.33
N ILE A 5 -1.66 18.63 9.21
CA ILE A 5 -0.23 18.29 9.27
C ILE A 5 -0.11 16.92 9.93
N LYS A 6 0.38 15.97 9.13
CA LYS A 6 0.52 14.55 9.38
C LYS A 6 1.41 14.30 10.62
N ASN A 7 0.81 13.91 11.74
CA ASN A 7 1.47 13.67 13.05
C ASN A 7 2.48 12.51 13.11
N ARG A 8 2.87 11.89 11.98
CA ARG A 8 3.75 10.70 11.97
C ARG A 8 5.22 11.00 12.24
N ASP A 9 5.64 12.25 12.07
CA ASP A 9 7.07 12.61 12.23
C ASP A 9 7.44 12.89 13.69
N LYS A 10 6.46 13.17 14.56
CA LYS A 10 6.71 13.55 15.97
C LYS A 10 7.24 12.39 16.81
N THR A 11 6.78 11.16 16.57
CA THR A 11 7.24 9.98 17.31
C THR A 11 8.66 9.58 16.93
N ALA A 12 9.05 9.76 15.67
CA ALA A 12 10.43 9.55 15.23
C ALA A 12 11.38 10.57 15.86
N SER A 13 11.00 11.86 15.93
CA SER A 13 11.81 12.91 16.55
C SER A 13 11.96 12.73 18.06
N LEU A 14 10.93 12.24 18.75
CA LEU A 14 10.99 11.99 20.21
C LEU A 14 11.88 10.79 20.56
N LEU A 15 11.93 9.76 19.71
CA LEU A 15 12.84 8.63 19.90
C LEU A 15 14.31 9.04 19.71
N VAL A 16 14.59 9.96 18.77
CA VAL A 16 15.94 10.49 18.55
C VAL A 16 16.45 11.30 19.74
N LEU A 17 15.57 12.09 20.39
CA LEU A 17 15.94 12.88 21.57
C LEU A 17 16.15 12.03 22.84
N ALA A 18 15.46 10.89 22.97
CA ALA A 18 15.59 10.01 24.12
C ALA A 18 16.90 9.19 24.14
N LEU A 19 17.61 9.12 23.00
CA LEU A 19 18.84 8.35 22.83
C LEU A 19 20.11 9.05 23.33
N ASP A 20 20.06 10.36 23.60
CA ASP A 20 21.25 11.18 23.82
C ASP A 20 21.88 11.06 25.22
N LYS A 21 21.36 10.18 26.08
CA LYS A 21 21.70 10.15 27.51
C LYS A 21 22.05 8.76 28.03
N ARG A 22 23.10 8.10 27.51
CA ARG A 22 23.66 6.88 28.15
C ARG A 22 25.18 6.74 28.07
N VAL A 23 25.76 6.40 29.22
CA VAL A 23 27.19 6.16 29.48
C VAL A 23 27.37 4.66 29.74
N GLY A 24 28.22 3.99 28.95
CA GLY A 24 28.54 2.56 29.08
C GLY A 24 28.32 1.80 27.77
N THR A 25 29.40 1.62 27.00
CA THR A 25 29.44 1.14 25.60
C THR A 25 28.60 1.98 24.64
N ARG A 26 29.23 2.59 23.63
CA ARG A 26 28.52 3.44 22.65
C ARG A 26 27.46 2.59 21.93
N CYS A 27 26.19 2.86 22.23
CA CYS A 27 25.08 2.36 21.43
C CYS A 27 25.33 2.69 19.94
N PRO A 28 24.91 1.82 19.01
CA PRO A 28 25.01 2.10 17.59
C PRO A 28 24.34 3.43 17.29
N SER A 29 24.98 4.27 16.47
CA SER A 29 24.34 5.50 16.01
C SER A 29 23.11 5.16 15.17
N ALA A 30 22.17 6.10 15.06
CA ALA A 30 21.00 5.93 14.18
C ALA A 30 21.42 5.64 12.72
N GLU A 31 22.55 6.20 12.27
CA GLU A 31 23.12 5.98 10.93
C GLU A 31 23.71 4.57 10.76
N GLU A 32 24.43 4.06 11.76
CA GLU A 32 24.94 2.68 11.78
C GLU A 32 23.78 1.68 11.73
N LEU A 33 22.72 1.93 12.51
CA LEU A 33 21.52 1.07 12.55
C LEU A 33 20.72 1.12 11.23
N ALA A 34 20.65 2.28 10.57
CA ALA A 34 20.02 2.44 9.26
C ALA A 34 20.81 1.71 8.16
N SER A 35 22.13 1.87 8.16
CA SER A 35 23.03 1.17 7.21
C SER A 35 23.06 -0.34 7.45
N PHE A 36 22.81 -0.79 8.69
CA PHE A 36 22.52 -2.17 9.04
C PHE A 36 21.23 -2.70 8.40
N LEU A 37 20.13 -1.95 8.51
CA LEU A 37 18.83 -2.32 7.93
C LEU A 37 18.83 -2.31 6.38
N ASP A 38 19.56 -1.39 5.77
CA ASP A 38 19.69 -1.28 4.32
C ASP A 38 20.65 -2.32 3.71
N GLY A 39 21.36 -3.08 4.56
CA GLY A 39 22.32 -4.10 4.13
C GLY A 39 23.68 -3.56 3.68
N LYS A 40 23.90 -2.23 3.77
CA LYS A 40 25.10 -1.52 3.30
C LYS A 40 26.31 -1.58 4.25
N SER A 41 26.12 -2.09 5.46
CA SER A 41 27.19 -2.24 6.45
C SER A 41 28.13 -3.40 6.13
N SER A 42 29.40 -3.22 6.50
CA SER A 42 30.45 -4.23 6.40
C SER A 42 30.17 -5.44 7.33
N ALA A 43 30.83 -6.57 7.08
CA ALA A 43 30.66 -7.76 7.91
C ALA A 43 31.07 -7.54 9.39
N ALA A 44 32.11 -6.73 9.62
CA ALA A 44 32.58 -6.38 10.97
C ALA A 44 31.55 -5.53 11.73
N GLU A 45 30.97 -4.51 11.08
CA GLU A 45 29.92 -3.67 11.65
C GLU A 45 28.65 -4.47 11.94
N LYS A 46 28.24 -5.35 11.02
CA LYS A 46 27.10 -6.25 11.22
C LYS A 46 27.27 -7.10 12.49
N LYS A 47 28.45 -7.68 12.69
CA LYS A 47 28.75 -8.48 13.90
C LYS A 47 28.69 -7.63 15.17
N ARG A 48 29.27 -6.42 15.15
CA ARG A 48 29.24 -5.47 16.28
C ARG A 48 27.81 -5.04 16.64
N VAL A 49 27.01 -4.65 15.65
CA VAL A 49 25.61 -4.23 15.86
C VAL A 49 24.76 -5.40 16.37
N LEU A 50 24.91 -6.60 15.79
CA LEU A 50 24.18 -7.78 16.25
C LEU A 50 24.53 -8.18 17.68
N SER A 51 25.81 -8.12 18.06
CA SER A 51 26.23 -8.37 19.45
C SER A 51 25.57 -7.37 20.39
N HIS A 52 25.58 -6.07 20.07
CA HIS A 52 24.95 -5.06 20.91
C HIS A 52 23.41 -5.19 20.97
N LEU A 53 22.76 -5.60 19.87
CA LEU A 53 21.32 -5.84 19.84
C LEU A 53 20.91 -7.02 20.73
N ALA A 54 21.80 -7.97 21.00
CA ALA A 54 21.55 -9.07 21.93
C ALA A 54 21.62 -8.62 23.40
N ASP A 55 22.47 -7.63 23.70
CA ASP A 55 22.72 -7.16 25.07
C ASP A 55 21.90 -5.90 25.44
N CYS A 56 21.26 -5.22 24.48
CA CYS A 56 20.58 -3.94 24.68
C CYS A 56 19.13 -3.94 24.14
N ASP A 57 18.16 -4.09 25.05
CA ASP A 57 16.72 -4.10 24.75
C ASP A 57 16.23 -2.83 24.03
N GLN A 58 16.84 -1.69 24.33
CA GLN A 58 16.45 -0.40 23.74
C GLN A 58 16.82 -0.35 22.26
N CYS A 59 18.05 -0.75 21.92
CA CYS A 59 18.49 -0.84 20.54
C CYS A 59 17.72 -1.93 19.79
N TYR A 60 17.39 -3.05 20.45
CA TYR A 60 16.53 -4.10 19.87
C TYR A 60 15.14 -3.58 19.52
N THR A 61 14.50 -2.86 20.44
CA THR A 61 13.18 -2.26 20.22
C THR A 61 13.20 -1.25 19.08
N LEU A 62 14.22 -0.38 19.05
CA LEU A 62 14.39 0.61 17.97
C LEU A 62 14.58 -0.07 16.61
N TRP A 63 15.44 -1.09 16.55
CA TRP A 63 15.65 -1.89 15.35
C TRP A 63 14.35 -2.57 14.87
N TYR A 64 13.58 -3.14 15.79
CA TYR A 64 12.30 -3.80 15.47
C TYR A 64 11.27 -2.80 14.91
N CYS A 65 11.15 -1.61 15.53
CA CYS A 65 10.31 -0.52 15.04
C CYS A 65 10.71 -0.08 13.63
N LEU A 66 12.01 0.12 13.37
CA LEU A 66 12.49 0.50 12.04
C LEU A 66 12.28 -0.61 11.01
N LYS A 67 12.50 -1.87 11.38
CA LYS A 67 12.27 -3.03 10.51
C LYS A 67 10.80 -3.18 10.12
N THR A 68 9.88 -3.04 11.08
CA THR A 68 8.43 -3.10 10.81
C THR A 68 7.97 -1.91 9.96
N ALA A 69 8.47 -0.71 10.23
CA ALA A 69 8.19 0.48 9.41
C ALA A 69 8.70 0.33 7.96
N SER A 70 9.88 -0.26 7.76
CA SER A 70 10.44 -0.52 6.42
C SER A 70 9.60 -1.52 5.61
N ARG A 71 9.03 -2.55 6.27
CA ARG A 71 8.12 -3.52 5.64
C ARG A 71 6.81 -2.87 5.22
N LYS A 72 6.24 -1.98 6.05
CA LYS A 72 5.01 -1.24 5.70
C LYS A 72 5.21 -0.36 4.45
N LYS A 73 6.39 0.23 4.26
CA LYS A 73 6.72 0.98 3.02
C LYS A 73 6.80 0.08 1.78
N ARG A 74 7.28 -1.16 1.91
CA ARG A 74 7.32 -2.13 0.80
C ARG A 74 5.93 -2.71 0.49
N ALA A 75 5.11 -2.97 1.51
CA ALA A 75 3.74 -3.48 1.33
C ALA A 75 2.77 -2.41 0.80
N GLY A 76 2.91 -1.15 1.23
CA GLY A 76 2.18 0.00 0.66
C GLY A 76 2.73 0.47 -0.70
N GLY A 77 3.80 -0.16 -1.19
CA GLY A 77 4.44 0.13 -2.45
C GLY A 77 3.75 -0.50 -3.66
N LYS A 78 2.48 -0.90 -3.59
CA LYS A 78 1.67 -1.24 -4.78
C LYS A 78 1.31 0.00 -5.63
N ILE A 79 2.25 0.93 -5.78
CA ILE A 79 2.31 1.87 -6.92
C ILE A 79 3.18 1.25 -8.05
N TYR A 80 3.38 -0.07 -8.04
CA TYR A 80 4.02 -0.82 -9.13
C TYR A 80 3.21 -0.89 -10.44
N TYR A 81 2.06 -0.19 -10.56
CA TYR A 81 1.28 -0.14 -11.80
C TYR A 81 1.31 1.20 -12.53
N LEU A 82 1.96 2.24 -12.00
CA LEU A 82 2.00 3.55 -12.69
C LEU A 82 3.37 3.95 -13.26
N THR A 83 4.46 3.27 -12.91
CA THR A 83 5.82 3.66 -13.36
C THR A 83 6.51 2.68 -14.31
N ARG A 84 5.77 1.70 -14.84
CA ARG A 84 6.27 0.89 -15.98
C ARG A 84 5.16 0.60 -17.01
N PRO A 85 4.63 1.62 -17.71
CA PRO A 85 3.76 1.36 -18.83
C PRO A 85 4.61 0.77 -19.96
N LYS A 86 4.36 -0.49 -20.33
CA LYS A 86 4.92 -1.11 -21.54
C LYS A 86 4.47 -0.43 -22.85
N ASN A 87 3.62 0.61 -22.75
CA ASN A 87 3.01 1.34 -23.87
C ASN A 87 3.29 2.86 -23.81
N LEU A 88 4.47 3.31 -23.35
CA LEU A 88 4.85 4.74 -23.38
C LEU A 88 4.82 5.36 -24.79
N ALA A 89 4.92 4.54 -25.84
CA ALA A 89 4.78 5.00 -27.22
C ALA A 89 3.40 5.63 -27.49
N PHE A 90 2.32 5.14 -26.86
CA PHE A 90 0.97 5.65 -27.12
C PHE A 90 0.65 6.95 -26.36
N ALA A 91 1.19 7.10 -25.15
CA ALA A 91 1.03 8.33 -24.37
C ALA A 91 1.82 9.51 -24.96
N GLY A 92 2.97 9.24 -25.61
CA GLY A 92 3.71 10.25 -26.37
C GLY A 92 2.91 10.82 -27.55
N SER A 93 2.17 9.98 -28.27
CA SER A 93 1.33 10.39 -29.40
C SER A 93 0.22 11.37 -28.99
N ALA A 94 -0.45 11.11 -27.87
CA ALA A 94 -1.54 11.96 -27.39
C ALA A 94 -1.05 13.35 -26.96
N LEU A 95 0.11 13.43 -26.31
CA LEU A 95 0.74 14.71 -25.94
C LEU A 95 1.21 15.51 -27.16
N ALA A 96 1.76 14.83 -28.19
CA ALA A 96 2.16 15.49 -29.43
C ALA A 96 0.97 16.09 -30.19
N ILE A 97 -0.18 15.40 -30.24
CA ILE A 97 -1.42 15.91 -30.85
C ILE A 97 -1.91 17.13 -30.09
N ALA A 98 -1.97 17.07 -28.76
CA ALA A 98 -2.40 18.21 -27.93
C ALA A 98 -1.50 19.45 -28.13
N ALA A 99 -0.17 19.26 -28.18
CA ALA A 99 0.77 20.34 -28.46
C ALA A 99 0.59 20.93 -29.87
N SER A 100 0.32 20.09 -30.87
CA SER A 100 0.08 20.52 -32.26
C SER A 100 -1.18 21.37 -32.40
N VAL A 101 -2.25 21.02 -31.68
CA VAL A 101 -3.50 21.81 -31.66
C VAL A 101 -3.29 23.18 -31.03
N VAL A 102 -2.52 23.27 -29.93
CA VAL A 102 -2.22 24.55 -29.27
C VAL A 102 -1.41 25.48 -30.20
N ILE A 103 -0.40 24.94 -30.89
CA ILE A 103 0.38 25.72 -31.87
C ILE A 103 -0.51 26.18 -33.03
N PHE A 104 -1.36 25.31 -33.56
CA PHE A 104 -2.28 25.67 -34.65
C PHE A 104 -3.27 26.77 -34.24
N MET A 105 -3.83 26.70 -33.03
CA MET A 105 -4.70 27.76 -32.52
C MET A 105 -3.96 29.07 -32.23
N ASN A 106 -2.65 29.01 -31.93
CA ASN A 106 -1.85 30.20 -31.68
C ASN A 106 -1.41 30.91 -32.97
N ILE A 107 -1.17 30.15 -34.06
CA ILE A 107 -0.83 30.71 -35.38
C ILE A 107 -2.05 31.42 -36.01
N ALA A 108 -3.27 30.93 -35.76
CA ALA A 108 -4.49 31.48 -36.36
C ALA A 108 -4.89 32.89 -35.85
N ARG A 109 -4.14 33.49 -34.91
CA ARG A 109 -4.45 34.80 -34.32
C ARG A 109 -3.58 35.96 -34.78
N GLU A 110 -2.57 35.74 -35.63
CA GLU A 110 -1.86 36.85 -36.26
C GLU A 110 -2.52 37.19 -37.62
N PRO A 111 -3.17 38.36 -37.75
CA PRO A 111 -3.60 38.84 -39.06
C PRO A 111 -2.35 39.11 -39.91
N LEU A 112 -2.14 38.28 -40.93
CA LEU A 112 -1.13 38.45 -41.98
C LEU A 112 -1.39 39.75 -42.76
N VAL A 113 -0.94 40.88 -42.21
CA VAL A 113 -0.75 42.14 -42.92
C VAL A 113 0.74 42.21 -43.26
N GLY A 114 1.14 41.66 -44.41
CA GLY A 114 2.56 41.57 -44.73
C GLY A 114 2.90 40.88 -46.03
N ARG A 115 2.38 41.44 -47.13
CA ARG A 115 2.85 41.28 -48.51
C ARG A 115 4.38 41.05 -48.61
N MET A 116 4.82 39.89 -49.10
CA MET A 116 5.98 39.80 -50.00
C MET A 116 5.79 38.66 -51.02
N LYS A 117 5.89 39.05 -52.30
CA LYS A 117 6.12 38.16 -53.42
C LYS A 117 7.54 37.61 -53.24
N GLU A 118 7.71 36.31 -53.08
CA GLU A 118 8.97 35.71 -53.47
C GLU A 118 8.78 34.32 -54.06
N LYS A 119 9.47 34.17 -55.18
CA LYS A 119 9.34 33.15 -56.20
C LYS A 119 10.62 32.34 -56.08
N THR A 120 10.56 31.14 -55.52
CA THR A 120 11.71 30.25 -55.61
C THR A 120 11.24 28.81 -55.66
N ALA A 121 11.47 28.21 -56.83
CA ALA A 121 11.38 26.79 -57.07
C ALA A 121 12.40 26.08 -56.17
N VAL A 122 11.95 25.06 -55.43
CA VAL A 122 12.85 24.09 -54.82
C VAL A 122 12.49 22.72 -55.37
N THR A 123 13.49 22.19 -56.06
CA THR A 123 13.55 20.94 -56.78
C THR A 123 13.53 19.77 -55.80
N VAL A 124 12.74 18.75 -56.14
CA VAL A 124 12.65 17.47 -55.45
C VAL A 124 13.91 16.67 -55.78
N GLU A 125 14.73 16.35 -54.78
CA GLU A 125 15.71 15.26 -54.90
C GLU A 125 15.16 14.00 -54.26
N ALA A 126 15.05 12.98 -55.12
CA ALA A 126 14.77 11.61 -54.77
C ALA A 126 16.01 10.99 -54.13
N VAL A 127 15.84 10.38 -52.96
CA VAL A 127 16.80 9.41 -52.44
C VAL A 127 16.13 8.05 -52.39
N ASP A 128 16.53 7.27 -53.36
CA ASP A 128 16.48 5.82 -53.45
C ASP A 128 17.34 5.20 -52.34
N GLU A 129 16.79 4.28 -51.54
CA GLU A 129 17.59 3.22 -50.92
C GLU A 129 16.68 2.05 -50.54
N SER A 130 16.60 1.15 -51.51
CA SER A 130 16.33 -0.28 -51.38
C SER A 130 16.81 -0.93 -50.06
N LYS A 131 15.88 -1.54 -49.30
CA LYS A 131 16.23 -2.72 -48.51
C LYS A 131 15.08 -3.73 -48.42
N ARG A 132 15.22 -4.79 -49.23
CA ARG A 132 14.46 -6.03 -49.17
C ARG A 132 14.65 -6.71 -47.82
N ILE A 133 13.55 -7.01 -47.12
CA ILE A 133 13.45 -8.14 -46.19
C ILE A 133 12.13 -8.86 -46.51
N SER A 134 12.23 -10.18 -46.66
CA SER A 134 11.20 -11.09 -47.13
C SER A 134 9.90 -11.10 -46.29
N PRO A 135 8.77 -11.53 -46.89
CA PRO A 135 7.53 -11.77 -46.18
C PRO A 135 7.62 -13.09 -45.39
N ILE A 136 7.39 -13.02 -44.07
CA ILE A 136 7.07 -14.19 -43.24
C ILE A 136 5.54 -14.27 -43.17
N PRO A 137 4.92 -15.43 -43.50
CA PRO A 137 3.47 -15.58 -43.43
C PRO A 137 2.96 -15.56 -41.98
N PRO A 138 1.80 -14.93 -41.70
CA PRO A 138 1.19 -14.95 -40.39
C PRO A 138 0.41 -16.27 -40.21
N GLN A 139 0.90 -17.15 -39.34
CA GLN A 139 0.09 -18.23 -38.78
C GLN A 139 0.36 -18.34 -37.29
N THR A 140 -0.53 -17.73 -36.50
CA THR A 140 -1.08 -18.29 -35.24
C THR A 140 -2.15 -17.32 -34.75
N GLU A 141 -3.24 -17.31 -35.50
CA GLU A 141 -4.55 -16.92 -35.01
C GLU A 141 -5.10 -18.13 -34.23
N GLN A 142 -5.77 -17.85 -33.11
CA GLN A 142 -6.60 -18.78 -32.33
C GLN A 142 -5.85 -19.74 -31.38
N VAL A 143 -5.54 -19.32 -30.15
CA VAL A 143 -5.91 -19.99 -28.87
C VAL A 143 -5.55 -19.04 -27.71
N GLU A 144 -6.41 -18.06 -27.40
CA GLU A 144 -6.55 -17.51 -26.03
C GLU A 144 -7.73 -16.53 -25.99
N LYS A 145 -8.94 -17.06 -26.17
CA LYS A 145 -10.21 -16.34 -25.94
C LYS A 145 -11.19 -17.27 -25.25
N VAL A 146 -10.86 -17.73 -24.04
CA VAL A 146 -11.82 -18.46 -23.17
C VAL A 146 -11.73 -18.06 -21.69
N TYR A 147 -10.86 -17.12 -21.27
CA TYR A 147 -10.74 -16.77 -19.84
C TYR A 147 -10.73 -15.26 -19.51
N GLU A 148 -11.47 -14.42 -20.24
CA GLU A 148 -11.70 -13.02 -19.83
C GLU A 148 -13.18 -12.61 -19.71
N ASP A 149 -14.13 -13.53 -19.94
CA ASP A 149 -15.57 -13.19 -19.88
C ASP A 149 -16.27 -13.57 -18.55
N GLU A 150 -15.57 -14.27 -17.65
CA GLU A 150 -16.13 -14.57 -16.30
C GLU A 150 -15.78 -13.52 -15.24
N GLU A 151 -14.67 -12.79 -15.39
CA GLU A 151 -14.28 -11.76 -14.41
C GLU A 151 -15.14 -10.50 -14.51
N ARG A 152 -15.79 -10.28 -15.66
CA ARG A 152 -16.69 -9.12 -15.86
C ARG A 152 -18.09 -9.34 -15.29
N LYS A 153 -18.47 -10.58 -14.92
CA LYS A 153 -19.74 -10.86 -14.23
C LYS A 153 -19.67 -10.82 -12.71
N MET A 154 -18.48 -10.99 -12.11
CA MET A 154 -18.34 -10.96 -10.64
C MET A 154 -18.15 -9.55 -10.05
N LEU A 155 -17.80 -8.55 -10.86
CA LEU A 155 -17.66 -7.15 -10.43
C LEU A 155 -18.95 -6.33 -10.51
N SER A 156 -20.08 -6.97 -10.82
CA SER A 156 -21.44 -6.39 -10.85
C SER A 156 -22.29 -6.83 -9.65
N ALA A 157 -21.70 -7.36 -8.58
CA ALA A 157 -22.41 -7.44 -7.32
C ALA A 157 -22.48 -6.00 -6.75
N PRO A 158 -23.69 -5.43 -6.55
CA PRO A 158 -23.78 -4.17 -5.81
C PRO A 158 -23.10 -4.38 -4.46
N ALA A 159 -22.17 -3.49 -4.10
CA ALA A 159 -21.64 -3.44 -2.75
C ALA A 159 -22.83 -3.53 -1.79
N PRO A 160 -22.82 -4.44 -0.80
CA PRO A 160 -23.97 -4.64 0.07
C PRO A 160 -24.37 -3.28 0.60
N ALA A 161 -25.57 -2.84 0.19
CA ALA A 161 -26.11 -1.56 0.55
C ALA A 161 -26.21 -1.55 2.07
N PHE A 162 -25.22 -0.92 2.71
CA PHE A 162 -25.20 -0.70 4.14
C PHE A 162 -26.32 0.31 4.39
N LEU A 163 -27.52 -0.23 4.65
CA LEU A 163 -28.72 0.52 4.94
C LEU A 163 -28.40 1.45 6.11
N LYS A 164 -28.33 2.76 5.82
CA LYS A 164 -28.29 3.83 6.80
C LYS A 164 -29.65 3.87 7.53
N MET A 165 -29.87 2.94 8.44
CA MET A 165 -30.88 3.12 9.49
C MET A 165 -30.23 3.88 10.65
N GLY A 166 -30.97 4.84 11.22
CA GLY A 166 -30.50 5.83 12.20
C GLY A 166 -29.48 5.30 13.19
N ASN A 167 -28.22 5.70 13.01
CA ASN A 167 -27.10 5.32 13.84
C ASN A 167 -27.25 5.94 15.22
N ILE A 168 -27.79 5.16 16.17
CA ILE A 168 -27.23 5.17 17.53
C ILE A 168 -25.74 4.94 17.29
N SER A 169 -24.89 5.93 17.61
CA SER A 169 -23.45 5.82 17.35
C SER A 169 -22.86 4.79 18.30
N VAL A 170 -23.04 3.52 17.96
CA VAL A 170 -22.35 2.41 18.59
C VAL A 170 -20.86 2.69 18.38
N SER A 171 -20.08 2.56 19.45
CA SER A 171 -18.64 2.76 19.37
C SER A 171 -18.07 1.85 18.27
N PRO A 172 -17.15 2.33 17.41
CA PRO A 172 -16.52 1.50 16.37
C PRO A 172 -15.95 0.18 16.91
N VAL A 173 -15.51 0.19 18.18
CA VAL A 173 -15.03 -1.00 18.90
C VAL A 173 -16.16 -2.02 19.13
N GLN A 174 -17.35 -1.57 19.50
CA GLN A 174 -18.51 -2.44 19.74
C GLN A 174 -19.03 -3.06 18.43
N ASP A 175 -19.03 -2.30 17.33
CA ASP A 175 -19.36 -2.83 16.01
C ASP A 175 -18.37 -3.90 15.56
N TRP A 176 -17.07 -3.66 15.79
CA TRP A 176 -16.02 -4.63 15.52
C TRP A 176 -16.17 -5.90 16.37
N LEU A 177 -16.38 -5.77 17.68
CA LEU A 177 -16.61 -6.90 18.59
C LEU A 177 -17.82 -7.74 18.14
N LYS A 178 -18.89 -7.09 17.70
CA LYS A 178 -20.09 -7.75 17.16
C LYS A 178 -19.80 -8.48 15.84
N SER A 179 -18.97 -7.91 14.97
CA SER A 179 -18.52 -8.57 13.74
C SER A 179 -17.71 -9.83 14.03
N VAL A 180 -16.76 -9.76 14.98
CA VAL A 180 -15.96 -10.91 15.44
C VAL A 180 -16.84 -11.97 16.08
N GLU A 181 -17.79 -11.60 16.96
CA GLU A 181 -18.73 -12.53 17.58
C GLU A 181 -19.57 -13.27 16.52
N THR A 182 -20.09 -12.53 15.54
CA THR A 182 -20.88 -13.09 14.44
C THR A 182 -20.06 -14.07 13.61
N GLY A 183 -18.84 -13.70 13.23
CA GLY A 183 -17.93 -14.59 12.51
C GLY A 183 -17.60 -15.88 13.27
N CYS A 184 -17.45 -15.79 14.60
CA CYS A 184 -17.24 -16.96 15.44
C CYS A 184 -18.48 -17.85 15.57
N ARG A 185 -19.67 -17.27 15.73
CA ARG A 185 -20.94 -18.03 15.81
C ARG A 185 -21.29 -18.74 14.51
N GLU A 186 -21.04 -18.09 13.37
CA GLU A 186 -21.21 -18.67 12.03
C GLU A 186 -20.13 -19.71 11.71
N GLY A 187 -19.08 -19.81 12.53
CA GLY A 187 -17.98 -20.74 12.28
C GLY A 187 -17.21 -20.42 11.01
N ARG A 188 -17.10 -19.13 10.63
CA ARG A 188 -16.38 -18.71 9.42
C ARG A 188 -14.94 -19.18 9.45
N GLN A 189 -14.49 -19.78 8.36
CA GLN A 189 -13.11 -20.27 8.20
C GLN A 189 -12.31 -19.51 7.14
N GLU A 190 -12.93 -18.50 6.53
CA GLU A 190 -12.30 -17.69 5.50
C GLU A 190 -11.13 -16.90 6.08
N GLU A 191 -9.91 -17.20 5.63
CA GLU A 191 -8.69 -16.50 6.07
C GLU A 191 -8.78 -15.00 5.81
N ASN A 192 -9.38 -14.58 4.69
CA ASN A 192 -9.53 -13.18 4.33
C ASN A 192 -10.42 -12.41 5.31
N PHE A 193 -11.51 -13.02 5.77
CA PHE A 193 -12.39 -12.42 6.78
C PHE A 193 -11.60 -12.14 8.06
N TRP A 194 -10.88 -13.13 8.57
CA TRP A 194 -10.17 -12.97 9.84
C TRP A 194 -8.95 -12.06 9.75
N LYS A 195 -8.25 -12.03 8.60
CA LYS A 195 -7.19 -11.04 8.32
C LYS A 195 -7.75 -9.63 8.38
N GLU A 196 -8.90 -9.41 7.76
CA GLU A 196 -9.57 -8.12 7.76
C GLU A 196 -10.01 -7.73 9.17
N GLN A 197 -10.62 -8.64 9.93
CA GLN A 197 -10.98 -8.39 11.33
C GLN A 197 -9.76 -8.04 12.18
N PHE A 198 -8.65 -8.78 12.05
CA PHE A 198 -7.43 -8.48 12.78
C PHE A 198 -6.88 -7.09 12.44
N PHE A 199 -6.85 -6.75 11.15
CA PHE A 199 -6.35 -5.45 10.68
C PHE A 199 -7.22 -4.28 11.13
N GLN A 200 -8.54 -4.42 11.06
CA GLN A 200 -9.48 -3.42 11.59
C GLN A 200 -9.29 -3.24 13.09
N GLY A 201 -9.13 -4.34 13.83
CA GLY A 201 -8.81 -4.30 15.25
C GLY A 201 -7.53 -3.53 15.52
N GLU A 202 -6.42 -3.80 14.81
CA GLU A 202 -5.17 -3.04 14.99
C GLU A 202 -5.34 -1.53 14.74
N GLN A 203 -6.18 -1.11 13.79
CA GLN A 203 -6.45 0.31 13.56
C GLN A 203 -7.21 0.93 14.73
N LEU A 204 -8.16 0.19 15.29
CA LEU A 204 -8.98 0.63 16.41
C LEU A 204 -8.19 0.70 17.73
N VAL A 205 -7.03 0.06 17.87
CA VAL A 205 -6.18 0.18 19.09
C VAL A 205 -5.79 1.64 19.40
N GLY A 206 -5.65 2.49 18.38
CA GLY A 206 -5.35 3.90 18.58
C GLY A 206 -6.54 4.76 18.98
N GLU A 207 -7.76 4.29 18.70
CA GLU A 207 -9.02 5.00 18.96
C GLU A 207 -9.71 4.49 20.22
N ALA A 208 -9.53 3.21 20.53
CA ALA A 208 -9.94 2.60 21.78
C ALA A 208 -9.16 3.28 22.92
N GLY A 209 -9.90 3.93 23.82
CA GLY A 209 -9.33 4.42 25.07
C GLY A 209 -8.61 3.29 25.81
N ALA A 210 -7.75 3.65 26.76
CA ALA A 210 -7.00 2.67 27.56
C ALA A 210 -7.88 1.65 28.31
N GLU A 211 -9.18 1.94 28.43
CA GLU A 211 -10.16 1.26 29.28
C GLU A 211 -10.81 0.02 28.63
N ASP A 212 -10.64 -0.22 27.32
CA ASP A 212 -11.29 -1.37 26.67
C ASP A 212 -10.42 -2.64 26.75
N GLU A 213 -10.23 -3.15 27.96
CA GLU A 213 -9.47 -4.39 28.24
C GLU A 213 -10.04 -5.59 27.49
N LEU A 214 -11.37 -5.67 27.36
CA LEU A 214 -12.05 -6.71 26.60
C LEU A 214 -11.59 -6.70 25.14
N PHE A 215 -11.60 -5.53 24.51
CA PHE A 215 -11.18 -5.38 23.12
C PHE A 215 -9.74 -5.87 22.89
N ARG A 216 -8.81 -5.48 23.77
CA ARG A 216 -7.41 -5.94 23.68
C ARG A 216 -7.30 -7.46 23.89
N ALA A 217 -8.04 -8.02 24.84
CA ALA A 217 -8.06 -9.45 25.08
C ALA A 217 -8.57 -10.23 23.86
N VAL A 218 -9.65 -9.75 23.22
CA VAL A 218 -10.19 -10.36 22.00
C VAL A 218 -9.22 -10.25 20.83
N LEU A 219 -8.59 -9.08 20.64
CA LEU A 219 -7.60 -8.88 19.58
C LEU A 219 -6.39 -9.81 19.72
N MET A 220 -5.92 -10.08 20.94
CA MET A 220 -4.83 -11.01 21.21
C MET A 220 -5.21 -12.48 20.98
N LEU A 221 -6.51 -12.82 21.09
CA LEU A 221 -7.01 -14.16 20.81
C LEU A 221 -7.18 -14.42 19.30
N LEU A 222 -7.29 -13.36 18.47
CA LEU A 222 -7.36 -13.52 17.03
C LEU A 222 -6.05 -14.15 16.48
N PRO A 223 -6.15 -15.12 15.57
CA PRO A 223 -4.98 -15.76 14.98
C PRO A 223 -4.13 -14.77 14.18
N GLY A 224 -2.81 -14.79 14.39
CA GLY A 224 -1.87 -14.20 13.42
C GLY A 224 -1.61 -15.12 12.21
N LYS A 225 -1.91 -16.42 12.37
CA LYS A 225 -1.88 -17.46 11.33
C LYS A 225 -3.19 -18.23 11.42
N PHE A 226 -3.90 -18.35 10.30
CA PHE A 226 -5.28 -18.83 10.26
C PHE A 226 -5.34 -20.29 9.85
N ASP A 227 -5.02 -21.20 10.77
CA ASP A 227 -5.30 -22.64 10.57
C ASP A 227 -6.70 -22.96 11.09
N GLN A 228 -7.51 -23.71 10.33
CA GLN A 228 -8.92 -23.98 10.66
C GLN A 228 -9.13 -24.50 12.10
N ILE A 229 -8.27 -25.45 12.53
CA ILE A 229 -8.33 -26.06 13.86
C ILE A 229 -8.08 -25.01 14.96
N THR A 230 -7.17 -24.07 14.72
CA THR A 230 -6.89 -22.99 15.68
C THR A 230 -7.98 -21.93 15.73
N VAL A 231 -8.63 -21.63 14.61
CA VAL A 231 -9.72 -20.63 14.56
C VAL A 231 -10.87 -21.07 15.45
N LYS A 232 -11.31 -22.33 15.35
CA LYS A 232 -12.43 -22.86 16.16
C LYS A 232 -12.15 -22.74 17.66
N LYS A 233 -11.01 -23.25 18.12
CA LYS A 233 -10.60 -23.19 19.54
C LYS A 233 -10.47 -21.76 20.06
N ARG A 234 -10.00 -20.83 19.22
CA ARG A 234 -9.90 -19.41 19.58
C ARG A 234 -11.26 -18.74 19.64
N CYS A 235 -12.16 -19.07 18.72
CA CYS A 235 -13.52 -18.57 18.74
C CYS A 235 -14.29 -18.99 20.00
N GLU A 236 -14.13 -20.23 20.46
CA GLU A 236 -14.70 -20.68 21.73
C GLU A 236 -14.25 -19.78 22.89
N LYS A 237 -12.94 -19.48 22.98
CA LYS A 237 -12.39 -18.58 24.00
C LYS A 237 -12.87 -17.13 23.86
N ILE A 238 -13.00 -16.63 22.63
CA ILE A 238 -13.51 -15.28 22.37
C ILE A 238 -14.96 -15.16 22.84
N LEU A 239 -15.81 -16.13 22.47
CA LEU A 239 -17.21 -16.16 22.87
C LEU A 239 -17.37 -16.28 24.39
N GLU A 240 -16.55 -17.12 25.04
CA GLU A 240 -16.51 -17.22 26.51
C GLU A 240 -16.15 -15.88 27.16
N ARG A 241 -15.12 -15.19 26.64
CA ARG A 241 -14.69 -13.87 27.16
C ARG A 241 -15.77 -12.80 26.99
N LEU A 242 -16.45 -12.78 25.84
CA LEU A 242 -17.55 -11.87 25.57
C LEU A 242 -18.77 -12.15 26.45
N ALA A 243 -19.05 -13.42 26.75
CA ALA A 243 -20.12 -13.80 27.67
C ALA A 243 -19.82 -13.33 29.11
N GLN A 244 -18.59 -13.56 29.60
CA GLN A 244 -18.16 -13.10 30.93
C GLN A 244 -18.29 -11.58 31.10
N GLU A 245 -17.94 -10.80 30.07
CA GLU A 245 -18.07 -9.34 30.14
C GLU A 245 -19.53 -8.87 30.11
N ARG A 246 -20.43 -9.59 29.43
CA ARG A 246 -21.87 -9.31 29.47
C ARG A 246 -22.47 -9.58 30.85
N GLU A 247 -22.00 -10.60 31.55
CA GLU A 247 -22.45 -10.91 32.91
C GLU A 247 -21.97 -9.90 33.96
N ARG A 248 -20.87 -9.18 33.67
CA ARG A 248 -20.33 -8.14 34.57
C ARG A 248 -21.04 -6.79 34.46
N ARG A 249 -21.78 -6.54 33.37
CA ARG A 249 -22.49 -5.29 33.10
C ARG A 249 -23.94 -5.36 33.57
#